data_AF-A0A835L1B3-F1
#
_entry.id   AF-A0A835L1B3-F1
#
_cell.length_a   1.000
_cell.length_b   1.000
_cell.length_c   1.000
_cell.angle_alpha   90.00
_cell.angle_beta   90.00
_cell.angle_gamma   90.00
#
_symmetry.space_group_name_H-M   'P 1'
#
loop_
_entity.id
_entity.type
_entity.pdbx_description
1 polymer ?
#
loop_
_entity_poly.entity_id
_entity_poly.type
_entity_poly.pdbx_seq_one_letter_code
_entity_poly.pdbx_strand_id
1 'polypeptide(L)'
;MKLITNQKCWRTVLRNIIFRKNRKILSNTMLSSLRTGVQGVWRAASRSIQTSSALQHDSLFVHRDTPEDNPDIPFEFSEANKKRVEALLGIYPEGHKRGAMIPLLDLAQRQSGGWLPISAMHKVAEILNLPRMRVYEVATFYTMFIRLLNLT
;
A
#
# COMPACT_ATOMS: atom_id res chain seq x y z
N MET A 1 -16.57 47.05 25.61
CA MET A 1 -16.68 45.59 25.84
C MET A 1 -15.41 44.93 25.31
N LYS A 2 -14.50 44.39 26.13
CA LYS A 2 -14.41 42.96 26.56
C LYS A 2 -14.59 42.03 25.33
N LEU A 3 -13.67 41.18 24.87
CA LEU A 3 -12.62 40.30 25.46
C LEU A 3 -11.56 40.06 24.35
N ILE A 4 -10.23 40.13 24.45
CA ILE A 4 -9.19 39.50 25.29
C ILE A 4 -9.14 37.96 25.21
N THR A 5 -8.09 37.50 24.49
CA THR A 5 -7.26 36.27 24.69
C THR A 5 -7.88 34.93 24.32
N ASN A 6 -7.17 33.93 23.79
CA ASN A 6 -5.99 33.28 24.36
C ASN A 6 -5.63 32.11 23.43
N GLN A 7 -4.34 31.84 23.10
CA GLN A 7 -3.81 30.54 22.61
C GLN A 7 -2.34 30.63 22.15
N LYS A 8 -1.75 31.83 22.05
CA LYS A 8 -0.30 32.01 21.82
C LYS A 8 0.46 32.25 23.13
N CYS A 9 0.43 31.32 24.07
CA CYS A 9 1.19 31.48 25.33
C CYS A 9 1.54 30.16 26.05
N TRP A 10 1.87 29.09 25.32
CA TRP A 10 2.20 27.80 25.97
C TRP A 10 3.49 27.13 25.49
N ARG A 11 4.27 27.74 24.58
CA ARG A 11 5.53 27.12 24.08
C ARG A 11 6.83 27.73 24.61
N THR A 12 6.78 28.72 25.50
CA THR A 12 7.99 29.42 25.98
C THR A 12 8.28 29.25 27.48
N VAL A 13 7.36 28.68 28.26
CA VAL A 13 7.55 28.53 29.73
C VAL A 13 8.14 27.16 30.12
N LEU A 14 8.11 26.16 29.24
CA LEU A 14 8.56 24.79 29.55
C LEU A 14 10.06 24.52 29.29
N ARG A 15 10.88 25.53 29.00
CA ARG A 15 12.34 25.34 28.81
C ARG A 15 13.22 25.71 30.01
N ASN A 16 12.65 26.22 31.10
CA ASN A 16 13.43 26.70 32.25
C ASN A 16 13.29 25.86 33.54
N ILE A 17 12.83 24.61 33.46
CA ILE A 17 12.73 23.68 34.61
C ILE A 17 13.81 22.57 34.52
N ILE A 18 15.00 22.88 34.02
CA ILE A 18 16.17 21.97 34.15
C ILE A 18 17.40 22.81 34.50
N PHE A 19 17.33 23.54 35.62
CA PHE A 19 18.52 23.99 36.31
C PHE A 19 18.16 24.21 37.78
N ARG A 20 19.03 23.72 38.68
CA ARG A 20 19.05 24.01 40.13
C ARG A 20 18.24 23.07 41.04
N LYS A 21 18.84 21.94 41.45
CA LYS A 21 19.13 21.75 42.88
C LYS A 21 20.18 20.67 43.13
N ASN A 22 21.32 21.16 43.59
CA ASN A 22 22.44 20.41 44.16
C ASN A 22 22.29 20.41 45.69
N ARG A 23 22.69 19.30 46.34
CA ARG A 23 23.00 19.02 47.78
C ARG A 23 22.19 17.85 48.34
N LYS A 24 22.82 16.67 48.53
CA LYS A 24 23.72 16.23 49.63
C LYS A 24 22.93 15.62 50.79
N ILE A 25 23.14 14.32 51.06
CA ILE A 25 23.23 13.59 52.35
C ILE A 25 23.83 12.21 51.95
N LEU A 26 25.09 11.82 52.18
CA LEU A 26 25.85 11.49 53.41
C LEU A 26 25.30 10.35 54.29
N SER A 27 25.85 9.14 54.10
CA SER A 27 26.37 8.22 55.13
C SER A 27 27.02 7.00 54.41
N ASN A 28 28.35 6.79 54.42
CA ASN A 28 29.16 6.05 55.42
C ASN A 28 28.54 4.66 55.72
N THR A 29 29.16 3.49 55.47
CA THR A 29 30.53 3.03 55.75
C THR A 29 30.82 1.64 55.10
N MET A 30 32.12 1.31 54.99
CA MET A 30 32.75 -0.03 55.07
C MET A 30 32.98 -0.90 53.82
N LEU A 31 34.28 -1.03 53.53
CA LEU A 31 35.04 -2.26 53.24
C LEU A 31 34.71 -3.07 51.97
N SER A 32 35.58 -2.97 50.96
CA SER A 32 36.71 -3.91 50.82
C SER A 32 37.35 -3.78 49.42
N SER A 33 38.65 -3.46 49.41
CA SER A 33 39.51 -3.63 48.25
C SER A 33 40.11 -5.04 48.28
N LEU A 34 40.08 -5.76 47.15
CA LEU A 34 41.27 -6.22 46.41
C LEU A 34 40.98 -7.46 45.56
N ARG A 35 41.31 -7.29 44.27
CA ARG A 35 41.87 -8.29 43.35
C ARG A 35 41.15 -9.63 43.24
N THR A 36 40.39 -9.78 42.16
CA THR A 36 40.47 -11.01 41.37
C THR A 36 40.14 -10.74 39.91
N GLY A 37 41.03 -11.20 39.03
CA GLY A 37 40.65 -11.66 37.69
C GLY A 37 40.50 -10.61 36.60
N VAL A 38 41.60 -10.34 35.90
CA VAL A 38 41.55 -10.02 34.47
C VAL A 38 40.91 -11.23 33.77
N GLN A 39 39.61 -11.17 33.52
CA GLN A 39 38.95 -11.98 32.50
C GLN A 39 38.07 -11.05 31.68
N GLY A 40 38.69 -10.43 30.69
CA GLY A 40 37.98 -9.94 29.53
C GLY A 40 37.24 -11.11 28.89
N VAL A 41 35.94 -11.16 29.12
CA VAL A 41 35.01 -11.73 28.15
C VAL A 41 34.00 -10.63 27.92
N TRP A 42 34.33 -9.81 26.92
CA TRP A 42 33.32 -9.18 26.09
C TRP A 42 32.35 -10.30 25.67
N ARG A 43 31.28 -10.51 26.44
CA ARG A 43 30.12 -11.23 25.91
C ARG A 43 29.55 -10.30 24.88
N ALA A 44 30.06 -10.46 23.65
CA ALA A 44 29.46 -9.93 22.46
C ALA A 44 27.96 -10.21 22.59
N ALA A 45 27.17 -9.16 22.75
CA ALA A 45 25.76 -9.23 22.47
C ALA A 45 25.65 -9.49 20.97
N SER A 46 25.83 -10.74 20.56
CA SER A 46 25.53 -11.21 19.23
C SER A 46 24.02 -11.10 19.09
N ARG A 47 23.56 -9.94 18.63
CA ARG A 47 22.21 -9.81 18.09
C ARG A 47 22.14 -10.85 16.97
N SER A 48 21.34 -11.90 17.18
CA SER A 48 21.02 -12.88 16.16
C SER A 48 20.45 -12.12 14.96
N ILE A 49 21.22 -12.04 13.87
CA ILE A 49 20.73 -11.53 12.59
C ILE A 49 19.82 -12.62 12.04
N GLN A 50 18.50 -12.44 12.14
CA GLN A 50 17.55 -13.28 11.43
C GLN A 50 17.23 -12.62 10.09
N THR A 51 17.36 -13.38 9.01
CA THR A 51 16.81 -13.03 7.70
C THR A 51 15.42 -13.64 7.58
N SER A 52 14.39 -12.83 7.38
CA SER A 52 13.06 -13.35 7.02
C SER A 52 13.14 -14.12 5.70
N SER A 53 12.42 -15.24 5.59
CA SER A 53 12.22 -15.91 4.31
C SER A 53 11.63 -14.92 3.30
N ALA A 54 12.27 -14.78 2.14
CA ALA A 54 11.68 -14.06 1.03
C ALA A 54 10.55 -14.92 0.46
N LEU A 55 9.31 -14.63 0.83
CA LEU A 55 8.16 -15.19 0.15
C LEU A 55 8.14 -14.62 -1.28
N GLN A 56 8.23 -15.48 -2.29
CA GLN A 56 7.91 -15.06 -3.65
C GLN A 56 6.44 -14.65 -3.67
N HIS A 57 6.16 -13.48 -4.25
CA HIS A 57 4.80 -13.04 -4.42
C HIS A 57 4.13 -13.91 -5.50
N ASP A 58 2.92 -14.37 -5.23
CA ASP A 58 2.15 -15.26 -6.13
C ASP A 58 1.61 -14.50 -7.36
N SER A 59 1.66 -13.17 -7.35
CA SER A 59 1.11 -12.31 -8.40
C SER A 59 2.09 -12.05 -9.55
N LEU A 60 2.17 -12.96 -10.53
CA LEU A 60 2.93 -12.70 -11.75
C LEU A 60 2.37 -11.48 -12.50
N PHE A 61 3.22 -10.50 -12.80
CA PHE A 61 2.87 -9.32 -13.61
C PHE A 61 2.82 -9.60 -15.12
N VAL A 62 3.30 -10.78 -15.53
CA VAL A 62 3.29 -11.24 -16.91
C VAL A 62 2.10 -12.19 -17.09
N HIS A 63 1.31 -11.95 -18.13
CA HIS A 63 0.24 -12.87 -18.52
C HIS A 63 0.83 -14.05 -19.32
N ARG A 64 0.31 -15.25 -19.08
CA ARG A 64 0.58 -16.44 -19.87
C ARG A 64 -0.77 -17.02 -20.26
N ASP A 65 -0.90 -17.37 -21.54
CA ASP A 65 -2.15 -17.91 -22.05
C ASP A 65 -2.45 -19.25 -21.37
N THR A 66 -3.63 -19.35 -20.80
CA THR A 66 -4.19 -20.57 -20.23
C THR A 66 -5.44 -20.96 -21.02
N PRO A 67 -5.94 -22.19 -20.94
CA PRO A 67 -7.20 -22.55 -21.61
C PRO A 67 -8.40 -21.70 -21.14
N GLU A 68 -8.34 -21.15 -19.92
CA GLU A 68 -9.43 -20.37 -19.30
C GLU A 68 -9.28 -18.85 -19.49
N ASP A 69 -8.03 -18.35 -19.54
CA ASP A 69 -7.70 -16.94 -19.75
C ASP A 69 -6.74 -16.81 -20.94
N ASN A 70 -7.30 -16.48 -22.10
CA ASN A 70 -6.60 -16.27 -23.35
C ASN A 70 -7.28 -15.13 -24.16
N PRO A 71 -6.56 -14.47 -25.08
CA PRO A 71 -7.11 -13.36 -25.86
C PRO A 71 -8.17 -13.74 -26.89
N ASP A 72 -8.29 -15.03 -27.22
CA ASP A 72 -9.19 -15.55 -28.25
C ASP A 72 -10.62 -15.75 -27.73
N ILE A 73 -10.80 -15.95 -26.42
CA ILE A 73 -12.12 -16.01 -25.79
C ILE A 73 -12.78 -14.63 -25.87
N PRO A 74 -13.91 -14.47 -26.59
CA PRO A 74 -14.56 -13.17 -26.70
C PRO A 74 -15.26 -12.80 -25.38
N PHE A 75 -15.02 -11.60 -24.89
CA PHE A 75 -15.74 -11.03 -23.74
C PHE A 75 -16.58 -9.83 -24.19
N GLU A 76 -17.87 -9.85 -23.87
CA GLU A 76 -18.79 -8.75 -24.15
C GLU A 76 -19.57 -8.36 -22.90
N PHE A 77 -19.86 -7.07 -22.75
CA PHE A 77 -20.69 -6.59 -21.64
C PHE A 77 -22.14 -7.03 -21.81
N SER A 78 -22.82 -7.39 -20.71
CA SER A 78 -24.26 -7.62 -20.73
C SER A 78 -25.02 -6.34 -21.10
N GLU A 79 -26.24 -6.45 -21.62
CA GLU A 79 -27.02 -5.26 -22.03
C GLU A 79 -27.25 -4.26 -20.90
N ALA A 80 -27.49 -4.75 -19.68
CA ALA A 80 -27.61 -3.91 -18.49
C ALA A 80 -26.30 -3.16 -18.19
N ASN A 81 -25.16 -3.80 -18.44
CA ASN A 81 -23.85 -3.22 -18.24
C ASN A 81 -23.46 -2.26 -19.35
N LYS A 82 -23.87 -2.49 -20.61
CA LYS A 82 -23.67 -1.53 -21.71
C LYS A 82 -24.30 -0.16 -21.41
N LYS A 83 -25.52 -0.14 -20.85
CA LYS A 83 -26.16 1.11 -20.38
C LYS A 83 -25.35 1.82 -19.28
N ARG A 84 -24.75 1.05 -18.37
CA ARG A 84 -23.87 1.61 -17.31
C ARG A 84 -22.57 2.15 -17.90
N VAL A 85 -21.99 1.47 -18.89
CA VAL A 85 -20.81 1.93 -19.62
C VAL A 85 -21.08 3.29 -20.25
N GLU A 86 -22.20 3.45 -20.96
CA GLU A 86 -22.61 4.74 -21.55
C GLU A 86 -22.78 5.84 -20.49
N ALA A 87 -23.42 5.52 -19.37
CA ALA A 87 -23.58 6.46 -18.25
C ALA A 87 -22.22 6.87 -17.66
N LEU A 88 -21.27 5.93 -17.51
CA LEU A 88 -19.92 6.22 -17.02
C LEU A 88 -19.12 7.08 -17.99
N LEU A 89 -19.25 6.83 -19.30
CA LEU A 89 -18.58 7.62 -20.32
C LEU A 89 -19.11 9.07 -20.33
N GLY A 90 -20.40 9.28 -20.06
CA GLY A 90 -21.01 10.61 -19.97
C GLY A 90 -20.54 11.48 -18.80
N ILE A 91 -19.93 10.89 -17.76
CA ILE A 91 -19.37 11.63 -16.63
C ILE A 91 -18.11 12.41 -17.04
N TYR A 92 -17.36 11.89 -18.02
CA TYR A 92 -16.09 12.47 -18.44
C TYR A 92 -16.27 13.33 -19.70
N PRO A 93 -15.64 14.51 -19.77
CA PRO A 93 -15.73 15.34 -20.96
C PRO A 93 -15.06 14.68 -22.17
N GLU A 94 -15.50 15.08 -23.36
CA GLU A 94 -14.93 14.62 -24.62
C GLU A 94 -13.41 14.85 -24.68
N GLY A 95 -12.67 13.87 -25.23
CA GLY A 95 -11.21 13.85 -25.25
C GLY A 95 -10.54 13.33 -23.97
N HIS A 96 -11.24 13.21 -22.84
CA HIS A 96 -10.70 12.72 -21.56
C HIS A 96 -11.30 11.38 -21.12
N LYS A 97 -11.80 10.58 -22.08
CA LYS A 97 -12.41 9.25 -21.84
C LYS A 97 -11.48 8.27 -21.12
N ARG A 98 -10.16 8.48 -21.16
CA ARG A 98 -9.16 7.74 -20.36
C ARG A 98 -9.47 7.68 -18.86
N GLY A 99 -10.15 8.69 -18.32
CA GLY A 99 -10.54 8.72 -16.90
C GLY A 99 -11.54 7.64 -16.52
N ALA A 100 -12.34 7.17 -17.48
CA ALA A 100 -13.32 6.11 -17.28
C ALA A 100 -12.72 4.69 -17.20
N MET A 101 -11.39 4.54 -17.33
CA MET A 101 -10.76 3.22 -17.36
C MET A 101 -10.96 2.43 -16.06
N ILE A 102 -10.77 3.08 -14.90
CA ILE A 102 -10.93 2.44 -13.58
C ILE A 102 -12.38 1.93 -13.38
N PRO A 103 -13.43 2.77 -13.54
CA PRO A 103 -14.79 2.30 -13.32
C PRO A 103 -15.24 1.26 -14.36
N LEU A 104 -14.71 1.31 -15.60
CA LEU A 104 -15.00 0.28 -16.60
C LEU A 104 -14.35 -1.07 -16.27
N LEU A 105 -13.11 -1.07 -15.79
CA LEU A 105 -12.43 -2.28 -15.31
C LEU A 105 -13.13 -2.88 -14.08
N ASP A 106 -13.56 -2.05 -13.13
CA ASP A 106 -14.34 -2.51 -11.97
C ASP A 106 -15.66 -3.16 -12.41
N LEU A 107 -16.35 -2.55 -13.37
CA LEU A 107 -17.59 -3.10 -13.92
C LEU A 107 -17.36 -4.44 -14.65
N ALA A 108 -16.25 -4.57 -15.38
CA ALA A 108 -15.87 -5.81 -16.04
C ALA A 108 -15.53 -6.92 -15.04
N GLN A 109 -14.82 -6.59 -13.96
CA GLN A 109 -14.48 -7.54 -12.89
C GLN A 109 -15.74 -8.05 -12.18
N ARG A 110 -16.70 -7.17 -11.89
CA ARG A 110 -17.99 -7.55 -11.30
C ARG A 110 -18.80 -8.47 -12.20
N GLN A 111 -18.75 -8.25 -13.52
CA GLN A 111 -19.42 -9.13 -14.48
C GLN A 111 -18.76 -10.51 -14.57
N SER A 112 -17.44 -10.57 -14.48
CA SER A 112 -16.65 -11.78 -14.70
C SER A 112 -16.51 -12.66 -13.44
N GLY A 113 -17.32 -12.42 -12.41
CA GLY A 113 -17.29 -13.23 -11.17
C GLY A 113 -16.18 -12.86 -10.20
N GLY A 114 -15.64 -11.64 -10.26
CA GLY A 114 -14.70 -11.10 -9.26
C GLY A 114 -13.23 -11.11 -9.68
N TRP A 115 -12.92 -11.63 -10.87
CA TRP A 115 -11.58 -11.56 -11.48
C TRP A 115 -11.67 -10.91 -12.87
N LEU A 116 -10.52 -10.60 -13.47
CA LEU A 116 -10.46 -9.76 -14.66
C LEU A 116 -9.68 -10.48 -15.78
N PRO A 117 -10.37 -11.16 -16.73
CA PRO A 117 -9.73 -11.85 -17.84
C PRO A 117 -9.08 -10.88 -18.83
N ILE A 118 -8.07 -11.35 -19.57
CA ILE A 118 -7.39 -10.54 -20.59
C ILE A 118 -8.35 -10.02 -21.66
N SER A 119 -9.34 -10.84 -22.04
CA SER A 119 -10.37 -10.46 -23.00
C SER A 119 -11.25 -9.30 -22.53
N ALA A 120 -11.52 -9.20 -21.23
CA ALA A 120 -12.24 -8.07 -20.67
C ALA A 120 -11.42 -6.77 -20.78
N MET A 121 -10.10 -6.85 -20.59
CA MET A 121 -9.20 -5.72 -20.77
C MET A 121 -9.15 -5.26 -22.23
N HIS A 122 -9.13 -6.20 -23.17
CA HIS A 122 -9.23 -5.91 -24.60
C HIS A 122 -10.52 -5.15 -24.92
N LYS A 123 -11.66 -5.61 -24.39
CA LYS A 123 -12.94 -4.97 -24.61
C LYS A 123 -12.99 -3.53 -24.07
N VAL A 124 -12.43 -3.29 -22.89
CA VAL A 124 -12.32 -1.94 -22.33
C VAL A 124 -11.42 -1.05 -23.17
N ALA A 125 -10.31 -1.58 -23.69
CA ALA A 125 -9.42 -0.86 -24.59
C ALA A 125 -10.13 -0.44 -25.89
N GLU A 126 -10.94 -1.33 -26.48
CA GLU A 126 -11.76 -1.05 -27.66
C GLU A 126 -12.78 0.07 -27.40
N ILE A 127 -13.53 0.00 -26.29
CA ILE A 127 -14.55 1.00 -25.94
C ILE A 127 -13.93 2.40 -25.77
N LEU A 128 -12.74 2.48 -25.16
CA LEU A 128 -12.05 3.73 -24.92
C LEU A 128 -11.18 4.20 -26.08
N ASN A 129 -11.03 3.39 -27.14
CA ASN A 129 -10.07 3.61 -28.23
C ASN A 129 -8.64 3.86 -27.71
N LEU A 130 -8.20 3.07 -26.73
CA LEU A 130 -6.86 3.14 -26.15
C LEU A 130 -6.03 1.91 -26.51
N PRO A 131 -4.70 2.03 -26.57
CA PRO A 131 -3.85 0.85 -26.72
C PRO A 131 -3.99 -0.05 -25.50
N ARG A 132 -4.12 -1.37 -25.74
CA ARG A 132 -4.33 -2.40 -24.70
C ARG A 132 -3.29 -2.34 -23.58
N MET A 133 -2.05 -1.99 -23.91
CA MET A 133 -0.95 -1.85 -22.95
C MET A 133 -1.28 -0.87 -21.81
N ARG A 134 -1.99 0.24 -22.08
CA ARG A 134 -2.38 1.20 -21.03
C ARG A 134 -3.38 0.60 -20.05
N VAL A 135 -4.23 -0.30 -20.52
CA VAL A 135 -5.19 -1.00 -19.67
C VAL A 135 -4.46 -2.03 -18.81
N TYR A 136 -3.46 -2.73 -19.36
CA TYR A 136 -2.59 -3.64 -18.61
C TYR A 136 -1.82 -2.94 -17.48
N GLU A 137 -1.24 -1.78 -17.77
CA GLU A 137 -0.56 -0.95 -16.77
C GLU A 137 -1.51 -0.64 -15.62
N VAL A 138 -2.73 -0.19 -15.90
CA VAL A 138 -3.68 0.18 -14.86
C VAL A 138 -4.16 -1.02 -14.05
N ALA A 139 -4.47 -2.16 -14.67
CA ALA A 139 -4.92 -3.33 -13.92
C ALA A 139 -3.81 -4.02 -13.13
N THR A 140 -2.55 -3.90 -13.55
CA THR A 140 -1.40 -4.40 -12.78
C THR A 140 -1.00 -3.44 -11.66
N PHE A 141 -1.27 -2.15 -11.83
CA PHE A 141 -0.92 -1.11 -10.87
C PHE A 141 -1.81 -1.11 -9.62
N TYR A 142 -3.12 -1.32 -9.79
CA TYR A 142 -4.05 -1.33 -8.67
C TYR A 142 -4.25 -2.73 -8.09
N THR A 143 -4.08 -2.87 -6.79
CA THR A 143 -4.22 -4.14 -6.06
C THR A 143 -5.66 -4.66 -5.97
N MET A 144 -6.66 -3.86 -6.34
CA MET A 144 -8.08 -4.25 -6.33
C MET A 144 -8.44 -5.21 -7.48
N PHE A 145 -7.72 -5.13 -8.59
CA PHE A 145 -8.00 -5.93 -9.78
C PHE A 145 -7.32 -7.29 -9.68
N ILE A 146 -8.12 -8.33 -9.48
CA ILE A 146 -7.64 -9.71 -9.42
C ILE A 146 -7.53 -10.24 -10.85
N ARG A 147 -6.33 -10.59 -11.29
CA ARG A 147 -6.04 -11.13 -12.64
C ARG A 147 -5.74 -12.62 -12.66
N LEU A 148 -5.52 -13.21 -11.49
CA LEU A 148 -5.16 -14.62 -11.34
C LEU A 148 -6.03 -15.19 -10.24
N LEU A 149 -6.80 -16.21 -10.60
CA LEU A 149 -7.44 -17.08 -9.64
C LEU A 149 -6.65 -18.40 -9.70
N ASN A 150 -5.48 -18.43 -9.04
CA ASN A 150 -4.87 -19.71 -8.69
C ASN A 150 -5.77 -20.36 -7.62
N LEU A 151 -6.85 -20.99 -8.04
CA LEU A 151 -7.57 -21.99 -7.25
C LEU A 151 -7.26 -23.38 -7.84
N THR A 152 -6.01 -23.79 -7.77
CA THR A 152 -5.58 -25.21 -7.73
C THR A 152 -4.23 -25.32 -7.07
#